data_AF-A0A836U8R5-F1
#
_entry.id   AF-A0A836U8R5-F1
#
_cell.length_a   1.000
_cell.length_b   1.000
_cell.length_c   1.000
_cell.angle_alpha   90.00
_cell.angle_beta   90.00
_cell.angle_gamma   90.00
#
_symmetry.space_group_name_H-M   'P 1'
#
loop_
_entity.id
_entity.type
_entity.pdbx_description
1 polymer ?
#
loop_
_entity_poly.entity_id
_entity_poly.type
_entity_poly.pdbx_seq_one_letter_code
_entity_poly.pdbx_strand_id
1 'polypeptide(L)'
;MNKLSAPVQQKDLFIPWLIWSALVIALITITLIGHFNGDQYRLNPPNNSLVFLRTVFYGLAIITFPITNFIRHIMVRLNQTMPGDKTAKSRYQLTTLISMLAADSIGFYGIALYLWGDPINTLYIFSLLSGLAFFLYRPKQDEFRSIQEALTNTAHKN
;
A
#
# COMPACT_ATOMS: atom_id res chain seq x y z
N MET A 1 -8.21 14.16 38.11
CA MET A 1 -6.80 14.45 37.76
C MET A 1 -6.46 13.75 36.45
N ASN A 2 -5.99 14.53 35.48
CA ASN A 2 -5.61 14.17 34.11
C ASN A 2 -4.83 12.85 34.03
N LYS A 3 -5.43 11.80 33.45
CA LYS A 3 -4.66 10.86 32.64
C LYS A 3 -4.62 11.46 31.25
N LEU A 4 -3.68 12.40 31.04
CA LEU A 4 -3.24 12.75 29.70
C LEU A 4 -2.97 11.42 28.98
N SER A 5 -3.68 11.21 27.88
CA SER A 5 -3.41 10.16 26.90
C SER A 5 -1.89 10.04 26.74
N ALA A 6 -1.35 8.83 26.99
CA ALA A 6 0.07 8.57 26.82
C ALA A 6 0.48 9.10 25.43
N PRO A 7 1.53 9.94 25.34
CA PRO A 7 1.91 10.54 24.07
C PRO A 7 2.20 9.41 23.09
N VAL A 8 1.57 9.48 21.91
CA VAL A 8 1.82 8.56 20.79
C VAL A 8 3.33 8.42 20.62
N GLN A 9 3.86 7.28 21.04
CA GLN A 9 5.29 7.07 21.04
C GLN A 9 5.68 6.77 19.60
N GLN A 10 6.60 7.59 19.04
CA GLN A 10 7.14 7.47 17.68
C GLN A 10 7.59 6.03 17.34
N LYS A 11 7.93 5.26 18.38
CA LYS A 11 8.29 3.84 18.35
C LYS A 11 7.16 2.91 17.85
N ASP A 12 5.90 3.27 18.02
CA ASP A 12 4.75 2.44 17.63
C ASP A 12 4.50 2.42 16.12
N LEU A 13 4.97 3.44 15.40
CA LEU A 13 4.86 3.58 13.96
C LEU A 13 6.14 3.17 13.21
N PHE A 14 7.18 2.78 13.94
CA PHE A 14 8.47 2.38 13.35
C PHE A 14 8.33 1.15 12.44
N ILE A 15 7.56 0.14 12.87
CA ILE A 15 7.37 -1.10 12.08
C ILE A 15 6.67 -0.80 10.74
N PRO A 16 5.52 -0.11 10.69
CA PRO A 16 4.91 0.28 9.42
C PRO A 16 5.84 1.10 8.51
N TRP A 17 6.65 1.99 9.09
CA TRP A 17 7.63 2.78 8.32
C TRP A 17 8.78 1.93 7.77
N LEU A 18 9.24 0.94 8.54
CA LEU A 18 10.27 0.00 8.10
C LEU A 18 9.76 -0.84 6.92
N ILE A 19 8.54 -1.37 7.02
CA ILE A 19 7.90 -2.14 5.94
C ILE A 19 7.74 -1.27 4.70
N TRP A 20 7.22 -0.05 4.85
CA TRP A 20 7.09 0.89 3.75
C TRP A 20 8.43 1.15 3.04
N SER A 21 9.48 1.40 3.81
CA SER A 21 10.82 1.66 3.27
C SER A 21 11.36 0.44 2.52
N ALA A 22 11.18 -0.75 3.08
CA ALA A 22 11.59 -2.01 2.44
C ALA A 22 10.87 -2.24 1.11
N LEU A 23 9.55 -1.98 1.04
CA LEU A 23 8.77 -2.13 -0.20
C LEU A 23 9.19 -1.12 -1.27
N VAL A 24 9.45 0.13 -0.91
CA VAL A 24 9.94 1.14 -1.85
C VAL A 24 11.32 0.76 -2.39
N ILE A 25 12.23 0.29 -1.53
CA ILE A 25 13.56 -0.18 -1.95
C ILE A 25 13.44 -1.39 -2.88
N ALA A 26 12.55 -2.35 -2.56
CA ALA A 26 12.30 -3.51 -3.40
C ALA A 26 11.78 -3.11 -4.79
N LEU A 27 10.82 -2.18 -4.85
CA LEU A 27 10.29 -1.63 -6.09
C LEU A 27 11.41 -1.00 -6.93
N ILE A 28 12.22 -0.11 -6.35
CA ILE A 28 13.35 0.54 -7.02
C ILE A 28 14.34 -0.51 -7.54
N THR A 29 14.68 -1.50 -6.71
CA THR A 29 15.63 -2.57 -7.06
C THR A 29 15.14 -3.35 -8.27
N ILE A 30 13.86 -3.73 -8.31
CA ILE A 30 13.27 -4.45 -9.43
C ILE A 30 13.23 -3.59 -10.69
N THR A 31 12.86 -2.31 -10.58
CA THR A 31 12.88 -1.38 -11.72
C THR A 31 14.30 -1.24 -12.30
N LEU A 32 15.34 -1.17 -11.44
CA LEU A 32 16.74 -1.11 -11.86
C LEU A 32 17.20 -2.41 -12.53
N ILE A 33 16.84 -3.57 -11.97
CA ILE A 33 17.13 -4.88 -12.58
C ILE A 33 16.49 -4.95 -13.97
N GLY A 34 15.24 -4.54 -14.10
CA GLY A 34 14.55 -4.46 -15.40
C GLY A 34 15.26 -3.54 -16.38
N HIS A 35 15.73 -2.37 -15.93
CA HIS A 35 16.41 -1.41 -16.78
C HIS A 35 17.75 -1.91 -17.33
N PHE A 36 18.61 -2.49 -16.49
CA PHE A 36 19.96 -2.89 -16.90
C PHE A 36 20.03 -4.28 -17.53
N ASN A 37 19.23 -5.21 -17.02
CA ASN A 37 19.37 -6.64 -17.32
C ASN A 37 18.07 -7.27 -17.82
N GLY A 38 16.97 -6.53 -17.89
CA GLY A 38 15.66 -7.14 -17.96
C GLY A 38 15.34 -7.84 -19.29
N ASP A 39 16.02 -7.49 -20.39
CA ASP A 39 15.78 -8.13 -21.70
C ASP A 39 16.08 -9.63 -21.71
N GLN A 40 16.97 -10.10 -20.83
CA GLN A 40 17.28 -11.54 -20.73
C GLN A 40 16.18 -12.36 -20.04
N TYR A 41 15.26 -11.71 -19.31
CA TYR A 41 14.20 -12.36 -18.53
C TYR A 41 12.84 -12.31 -19.23
N ARG A 42 12.76 -11.77 -20.45
CA ARG A 42 11.50 -11.60 -21.20
C ARG A 42 11.13 -12.88 -21.93
N LEU A 43 9.90 -13.35 -21.73
CA LEU A 43 9.37 -14.56 -22.37
C LEU A 43 9.02 -14.39 -23.86
N ASN A 44 8.77 -13.15 -24.31
CA ASN A 44 8.42 -12.77 -25.69
C ASN A 44 7.43 -13.71 -26.42
N PRO A 45 6.21 -13.94 -25.88
CA PRO A 45 5.16 -14.69 -26.53
C PRO A 45 4.54 -13.92 -27.72
N PRO A 46 3.78 -14.58 -28.60
CA PRO A 46 3.15 -13.95 -29.76
C PRO A 46 2.24 -12.76 -29.39
N ASN A 47 2.31 -11.70 -30.20
CA ASN A 47 1.79 -10.34 -29.92
C ASN A 47 0.33 -10.24 -29.45
N ASN A 48 -0.56 -11.15 -29.86
CA ASN A 48 -1.98 -11.08 -29.49
C ASN A 48 -2.24 -11.20 -27.98
N SER A 49 -1.42 -11.98 -27.26
CA SER A 49 -1.60 -12.16 -25.81
C SER A 49 -1.18 -10.92 -25.02
N LEU A 50 -0.20 -10.15 -25.51
CA LEU A 50 0.33 -8.96 -24.83
C LEU A 50 -0.68 -7.81 -24.81
N VAL A 51 -1.40 -7.58 -25.91
CA VAL A 51 -2.39 -6.49 -25.99
C VAL A 51 -3.54 -6.74 -25.02
N PHE A 52 -4.03 -7.98 -24.95
CA PHE A 52 -5.08 -8.37 -24.00
C PHE A 52 -4.60 -8.20 -22.55
N LEU A 53 -3.41 -8.72 -22.23
CA LEU A 53 -2.84 -8.66 -20.89
C LEU A 53 -2.62 -7.21 -20.44
N ARG A 54 -2.09 -6.36 -21.32
CA ARG A 54 -1.91 -4.92 -21.06
C ARG A 54 -3.25 -4.26 -20.74
N THR A 55 -4.28 -4.52 -21.55
CA THR A 55 -5.62 -3.94 -21.34
C THR A 55 -6.19 -4.34 -19.97
N VAL A 56 -6.08 -5.61 -19.59
CA VAL A 56 -6.58 -6.12 -18.31
C VAL A 56 -5.82 -5.49 -17.14
N PHE A 57 -4.48 -5.54 -17.13
CA PHE A 57 -3.70 -5.02 -16.01
C PHE A 57 -3.78 -3.50 -15.87
N TYR A 58 -3.85 -2.74 -16.96
CA TYR A 58 -4.09 -1.30 -16.89
C TYR A 58 -5.48 -1.00 -16.33
N GLY A 59 -6.51 -1.72 -16.79
CA GLY A 59 -7.86 -1.62 -16.22
C GLY A 59 -7.88 -1.93 -14.72
N LEU A 60 -7.19 -3.00 -14.31
CA LEU A 60 -7.05 -3.36 -12.90
C LEU A 60 -6.31 -2.29 -12.10
N ALA A 61 -5.21 -1.71 -12.60
CA ALA A 61 -4.52 -0.64 -11.88
C ALA A 61 -5.38 0.61 -11.71
N ILE A 62 -6.12 1.01 -12.76
CA ILE A 62 -7.05 2.16 -12.72
C ILE A 62 -8.14 1.95 -11.67
N ILE A 63 -8.63 0.72 -11.50
CA ILE A 63 -9.69 0.37 -10.53
C ILE A 63 -9.11 0.16 -9.12
N THR A 64 -7.96 -0.51 -8.99
CA THR A 64 -7.32 -0.82 -7.72
C THR A 64 -6.92 0.45 -6.98
N PHE A 65 -6.50 1.50 -7.68
CA PHE A 65 -6.12 2.77 -7.04
C PHE A 65 -7.26 3.43 -6.23
N PRO A 66 -8.44 3.75 -6.81
CA PRO A 66 -9.56 4.30 -6.04
C PRO A 66 -10.14 3.29 -5.04
N ILE A 67 -10.19 2.00 -5.36
CA ILE A 67 -10.67 0.97 -4.42
C ILE A 67 -9.78 0.93 -3.17
N THR A 68 -8.45 0.97 -3.32
CA THR A 68 -7.52 0.97 -2.20
C THR A 68 -7.73 2.20 -1.31
N ASN A 69 -7.96 3.36 -1.92
CA ASN A 69 -8.26 4.58 -1.17
C ASN A 69 -9.59 4.46 -0.39
N PHE A 70 -10.60 3.87 -1.01
CA PHE A 70 -11.91 3.64 -0.38
C PHE A 70 -11.82 2.63 0.77
N ILE A 71 -11.12 1.51 0.58
CA ILE A 71 -10.87 0.51 1.62
C ILE A 71 -10.18 1.15 2.81
N ARG A 72 -9.11 1.94 2.59
CA ARG A 72 -8.42 2.63 3.68
C ARG A 72 -9.37 3.56 4.45
N HIS A 73 -10.18 4.34 3.75
CA HIS A 73 -11.15 5.24 4.37
C HIS A 73 -12.14 4.47 5.27
N ILE A 74 -12.71 3.37 4.77
CA ILE A 74 -13.62 2.53 5.55
C ILE A 74 -12.90 1.91 6.74
N MET A 75 -11.72 1.33 6.54
CA MET A 75 -10.99 0.64 7.61
C MET A 75 -10.61 1.59 8.75
N VAL A 76 -10.16 2.81 8.45
CA VAL A 76 -9.85 3.82 9.48
C VAL A 76 -11.12 4.17 10.25
N ARG A 77 -12.25 4.38 9.56
CA ARG A 77 -13.51 4.72 10.20
C ARG A 77 -14.08 3.57 11.04
N LEU A 78 -13.99 2.34 10.55
CA LEU A 78 -14.39 1.14 11.29
C LEU A 78 -13.54 0.94 12.55
N ASN A 79 -12.23 1.21 12.46
CA ASN A 79 -11.35 1.14 13.62
C ASN A 79 -11.71 2.15 14.72
N GLN A 80 -12.30 3.30 14.35
CA GLN A 80 -12.78 4.34 15.28
C GLN A 80 -14.12 3.98 15.94
N THR A 81 -15.02 3.31 15.22
CA THR A 81 -16.41 3.09 15.68
C THR A 81 -16.65 1.71 16.29
N MET A 82 -15.81 0.71 15.99
CA MET A 82 -16.05 -0.66 16.42
C MET A 82 -15.60 -0.88 17.88
N PRO A 83 -16.51 -1.21 18.81
CA PRO A 83 -16.13 -1.58 20.17
C PRO A 83 -15.32 -2.89 20.16
N GLY A 84 -14.32 -3.01 21.02
CA GLY A 84 -13.60 -4.28 21.22
C GLY A 84 -12.22 -4.12 21.84
N ASP A 85 -11.71 -5.22 22.41
CA ASP A 85 -10.50 -5.25 23.25
C ASP A 85 -9.18 -5.09 22.50
N LYS A 86 -9.20 -5.09 21.16
CA LYS A 86 -7.98 -4.91 20.35
C LYS A 86 -7.44 -3.49 20.48
N THR A 87 -6.17 -3.37 20.83
CA THR A 87 -5.45 -2.10 20.96
C THR A 87 -5.46 -1.29 19.65
N ALA A 88 -5.49 0.04 19.78
CA ALA A 88 -5.43 0.98 18.64
C ALA A 88 -4.25 0.69 17.69
N LYS A 89 -3.12 0.26 18.26
CA LYS A 89 -1.90 -0.13 17.54
C LYS A 89 -2.12 -1.31 16.60
N SER A 90 -2.68 -2.41 17.08
CA SER A 90 -2.92 -3.61 16.26
C SER A 90 -3.88 -3.32 15.10
N ARG A 91 -4.94 -2.55 15.38
CA ARG A 91 -5.94 -2.14 14.38
C ARG A 91 -5.32 -1.27 13.28
N TYR A 92 -4.54 -0.27 13.67
CA TYR A 92 -3.87 0.63 12.72
C TYR A 92 -2.80 -0.08 11.88
N GLN A 93 -2.02 -0.97 12.49
CA GLN A 93 -1.02 -1.76 11.78
C GLN A 93 -1.65 -2.63 10.69
N LEU A 94 -2.77 -3.30 10.98
CA LEU A 94 -3.48 -4.12 10.00
C LEU A 94 -4.00 -3.29 8.82
N THR A 95 -4.65 -2.14 9.09
CA THR A 95 -5.14 -1.23 8.04
C THR A 95 -4.02 -0.71 7.16
N THR A 96 -2.90 -0.35 7.78
CA THR A 96 -1.72 0.15 7.07
C THR A 96 -1.12 -0.93 6.18
N LEU A 97 -1.00 -2.16 6.71
CA LEU A 97 -0.47 -3.31 5.97
C LEU A 97 -1.35 -3.68 4.77
N ILE A 98 -2.68 -3.71 4.93
CA ILE A 98 -3.60 -4.00 3.82
C ILE A 98 -3.51 -2.91 2.74
N SER A 99 -3.43 -1.64 3.14
CA SER A 99 -3.26 -0.54 2.19
C SER A 99 -1.94 -0.64 1.42
N MET A 100 -0.86 -1.03 2.10
CA MET A 100 0.45 -1.22 1.46
C MET A 100 0.47 -2.41 0.51
N LEU A 101 -0.14 -3.55 0.89
CA LEU A 101 -0.25 -4.72 0.02
C LEU A 101 -1.03 -4.40 -1.27
N ALA A 102 -2.08 -3.60 -1.15
CA ALA A 102 -2.87 -3.17 -2.29
C ALA A 102 -2.12 -2.15 -3.19
N ALA A 103 -1.19 -1.37 -2.62
CA ALA A 103 -0.30 -0.51 -3.39
C ALA A 103 0.81 -1.29 -4.12
N ASP A 104 1.32 -2.33 -3.45
CA ASP A 104 2.39 -3.20 -3.96
C ASP A 104 1.89 -4.08 -5.13
N SER A 105 0.62 -4.50 -5.10
CA SER A 105 0.02 -5.27 -6.20
C SER A 105 0.08 -4.55 -7.56
N ILE A 106 -0.01 -3.20 -7.56
CA ILE A 106 0.15 -2.38 -8.76
C ILE A 106 1.57 -2.52 -9.32
N GLY A 107 2.59 -2.50 -8.46
CA GLY A 107 3.98 -2.74 -8.86
C GLY A 107 4.15 -4.14 -9.44
N PHE A 108 3.51 -5.14 -8.81
CA PHE A 108 3.53 -6.52 -9.27
C PHE A 108 2.93 -6.70 -10.67
N TYR A 109 1.87 -5.97 -11.01
CA TYR A 109 1.29 -5.97 -12.36
C TYR A 109 2.29 -5.47 -13.41
N GLY A 110 3.05 -4.43 -13.08
CA GLY A 110 4.11 -3.90 -13.95
C GLY A 110 5.22 -4.93 -14.21
N ILE A 111 5.65 -5.62 -13.16
CA ILE A 111 6.67 -6.68 -13.25
C ILE A 111 6.16 -7.84 -14.09
N ALA A 112 4.93 -8.29 -13.83
CA ALA A 112 4.31 -9.39 -14.58
C ALA A 112 4.23 -9.08 -16.08
N LEU A 113 3.78 -7.88 -16.45
CA LEU A 113 3.73 -7.44 -17.85
C LEU A 113 5.12 -7.36 -18.48
N TYR A 114 6.09 -6.80 -17.76
CA TYR A 114 7.45 -6.69 -18.25
C TYR A 114 8.08 -8.06 -18.54
N LEU A 115 7.98 -9.00 -17.60
CA LEU A 115 8.47 -10.38 -17.77
C LEU A 115 7.73 -11.11 -18.89
N TRP A 116 6.45 -10.82 -19.09
CA TRP A 116 5.67 -11.37 -20.20
C TRP A 116 6.15 -10.86 -21.56
N GLY A 117 7.03 -9.86 -21.63
CA GLY A 117 7.59 -9.34 -22.88
C GLY A 117 7.10 -7.94 -23.25
N ASP A 118 6.37 -7.25 -22.36
CA ASP A 118 5.98 -5.86 -22.60
C ASP A 118 7.19 -4.90 -22.53
N PRO A 119 7.15 -3.73 -23.18
CA PRO A 119 8.25 -2.77 -23.14
C PRO A 119 8.59 -2.30 -21.72
N ILE A 120 9.83 -1.88 -21.52
CA ILE A 120 10.30 -1.28 -20.25
C ILE A 120 9.44 -0.08 -19.80
N ASN A 121 8.83 0.63 -20.75
CA ASN A 121 7.92 1.75 -20.46
C ASN A 121 6.75 1.33 -19.56
N THR A 122 6.22 0.12 -19.74
CA THR A 122 5.15 -0.41 -18.90
C THR A 122 5.63 -0.61 -17.48
N LEU A 123 6.83 -1.17 -17.30
CA LEU A 123 7.44 -1.31 -15.98
C LEU A 123 7.57 0.04 -15.29
N TYR A 124 8.01 1.08 -16.01
CA TYR A 124 8.10 2.44 -15.45
C TYR A 124 6.76 3.04 -15.07
N ILE A 125 5.74 2.90 -15.90
CA ILE A 125 4.40 3.44 -15.62
C ILE A 125 3.84 2.82 -14.35
N PHE A 126 3.85 1.49 -14.24
CA PHE A 126 3.35 0.79 -13.06
C PHE A 126 4.22 1.02 -11.83
N SER A 127 5.55 1.13 -11.98
CA SER A 127 6.45 1.48 -10.88
C SER A 127 6.17 2.88 -10.36
N LEU A 128 5.92 3.85 -11.25
CA LEU A 128 5.59 5.22 -10.87
C LEU A 128 4.21 5.28 -10.19
N LEU A 129 3.22 4.56 -10.72
CA LEU A 129 1.90 4.42 -10.09
C LEU A 129 1.97 3.77 -8.71
N SER A 130 2.75 2.69 -8.56
CA SER A 130 2.96 2.01 -7.28
C SER A 130 3.72 2.92 -6.30
N GLY A 131 4.73 3.66 -6.77
CA GLY A 131 5.44 4.67 -5.98
C GLY A 131 4.51 5.79 -5.49
N LEU A 132 3.61 6.28 -6.35
CA LEU A 132 2.56 7.24 -5.97
C LEU A 132 1.60 6.64 -4.94
N ALA A 133 1.19 5.39 -5.12
CA ALA A 133 0.35 4.68 -4.16
C ALA A 133 1.05 4.54 -2.80
N PHE A 134 2.33 4.15 -2.77
CA PHE A 134 3.12 4.11 -1.54
C PHE A 134 3.21 5.48 -0.87
N PHE A 135 3.40 6.56 -1.65
CA PHE A 135 3.40 7.91 -1.11
C PHE A 135 2.04 8.29 -0.48
N LEU A 136 0.94 7.97 -1.15
CA LEU A 136 -0.42 8.26 -0.68
C LEU A 136 -0.77 7.49 0.59
N TYR A 137 -0.40 6.21 0.64
CA TYR A 137 -0.75 5.25 1.70
C TYR A 137 0.32 5.11 2.78
N ARG A 138 1.28 6.04 2.85
CA ARG A 138 2.28 6.08 3.92
C ARG A 138 1.61 6.05 5.31
N PRO A 139 2.27 5.51 6.34
CA PRO A 139 1.77 5.58 7.71
C PRO A 139 1.65 7.05 8.14
N LYS A 140 0.45 7.48 8.56
CA LYS A 140 0.15 8.85 9.01
C LYS A 140 -0.10 8.85 10.52
N GLN A 141 0.60 9.72 11.23
CA GLN A 141 0.45 9.85 12.69
C GLN A 141 -0.94 10.36 13.08
N ASP A 142 -1.55 11.20 12.24
CA ASP A 142 -2.85 11.81 12.49
C ASP A 142 -3.99 10.78 12.49
N GLU A 143 -3.94 9.79 11.58
CA GLU A 143 -4.91 8.70 11.55
C GLU A 143 -4.83 7.86 12.84
N PHE A 144 -3.62 7.58 13.32
CA PHE A 144 -3.41 6.84 14.56
C PHE A 144 -3.96 7.60 15.78
N ARG A 145 -3.67 8.91 15.88
CA ARG A 145 -4.21 9.78 16.95
C ARG A 145 -5.74 9.78 16.95
N SER A 146 -6.36 9.92 15.78
CA SER A 146 -7.82 9.94 15.66
C SER A 146 -8.49 8.66 16.16
N ILE A 147 -7.86 7.49 15.96
CA ILE A 147 -8.36 6.20 16.46
C ILE A 147 -8.21 6.13 17.99
N GLN A 148 -7.07 6.59 18.53
CA GLN A 148 -6.84 6.61 19.97
C GLN A 148 -7.83 7.52 20.70
N GLU A 149 -8.08 8.72 20.16
CA GLU A 149 -9.06 9.66 20.71
C GLU A 149 -10.49 9.07 20.69
N ALA A 150 -10.90 8.45 19.57
CA ALA A 150 -12.22 7.83 19.45
C ALA A 150 -12.44 6.70 20.47
N LEU A 151 -11.42 5.85 20.68
CA LEU A 151 -11.49 4.76 21.66
C LEU A 151 -11.51 5.29 23.10
N THR A 152 -10.75 6.36 23.40
CA THR A 152 -10.74 6.98 24.74
C THR A 152 -12.08 7.63 25.07
N ASN A 153 -12.70 8.31 24.09
CA ASN A 153 -14.04 8.89 24.24
C ASN A 153 -15.14 7.84 24.43
N THR A 154 -15.01 6.68 23.77
CA THR A 154 -15.96 5.57 23.92
C THR A 154 -15.84 4.93 25.32
N ALA A 155 -14.62 4.79 25.85
CA ALA A 155 -14.40 4.29 27.21
C ALA A 155 -14.92 5.24 28.31
N HIS A 156 -15.03 6.54 28.04
CA HIS A 156 -15.60 7.51 28.98
C HIS A 156 -17.14 7.54 29.00
N LYS A 157 -17.80 6.95 27.99
CA LYS A 157 -19.27 6.92 27.88
C LYS A 157 -19.91 5.67 28.51
N ASN A 158 -19.11 4.64 28.78
CA ASN A 158 -19.52 3.39 29.43
C ASN A 158 -19.11 3.40 30.90
#